data_AF-Q21PX6-F1
#
_entry.id   AF-Q21PX6-F1
#
_cell.length_a   1.000
_cell.length_b   1.000
_cell.length_c   1.000
_cell.angle_alpha   90.00
_cell.angle_beta   90.00
_cell.angle_gamma   90.00
#
_symmetry.space_group_name_H-M   'P 1'
#
loop_
_entity.id
_entity.type
_entity.pdbx_description
1 polymer ?
#
loop_
_entity_poly.entity_id
_entity_poly.type
_entity_poly.pdbx_seq_one_letter_code
_entity_poly.pdbx_strand_id
1 'polypeptide(L)'
;MTMIQTKKPLPLALALGLRPLDRVQISSTHEIAESRAFARYNDVNQELPFFYFQRVIGDQIEVRSPGGYAALISPHDICDVIPGTTIEVQAMPSEILIQRQQLSVLARNSGPGPECFAPAHVLHASRTSRGLFEFYVWFLDPALNEKNPWMAPLPTAERRRIEAVARRTHMPVSSRASASHSADHGREHARAHAARVASLFINAARSGRSEHASQLASVDVRQVSLASLNRRFGALPPPCQVERPSMPG
;
A
#
# COMPACT_ATOMS: atom_id res chain seq x y z
N MET A 1 40.52 -0.89 -35.57
CA MET A 1 39.14 -1.21 -35.16
C MET A 1 38.70 -0.15 -34.16
N THR A 2 37.96 0.84 -34.64
CA THR A 2 37.44 1.93 -33.82
C THR A 2 36.19 1.42 -33.11
N MET A 3 36.24 1.25 -31.79
CA MET A 3 35.06 0.89 -31.00
C MET A 3 34.04 2.03 -31.09
N ILE A 4 32.94 1.78 -31.79
CA ILE A 4 31.75 2.64 -31.73
C ILE A 4 31.20 2.47 -30.32
N GLN A 5 31.50 3.41 -29.43
CA GLN A 5 30.78 3.56 -28.18
C GLN A 5 29.34 3.90 -28.53
N THR A 6 28.47 2.90 -28.52
CA THR A 6 27.03 3.10 -28.56
C THR A 6 26.65 3.85 -27.29
N LYS A 7 26.42 5.16 -27.42
CA LYS A 7 25.84 5.97 -26.35
C LYS A 7 24.52 5.30 -25.96
N LYS A 8 24.45 4.73 -24.76
CA LYS A 8 23.18 4.23 -24.23
C LYS A 8 22.20 5.40 -24.24
N PRO A 9 20.99 5.23 -24.81
CA PRO A 9 19.98 6.28 -24.79
C PRO A 9 19.70 6.65 -23.33
N LEU A 10 19.62 7.95 -23.05
CA LEU A 10 19.29 8.45 -21.73
C LEU A 10 17.84 8.00 -21.42
N PRO A 11 17.59 7.29 -20.32
CA PRO A 11 16.23 6.90 -19.94
C PRO A 11 15.30 8.11 -19.94
N LEU A 12 14.12 8.01 -20.57
CA LEU A 12 13.17 9.13 -20.71
C LEU A 12 12.85 9.78 -19.34
N ALA A 13 12.83 8.99 -18.27
CA ALA A 13 12.65 9.48 -16.91
C ALA A 13 13.74 10.47 -16.43
N LEU A 14 14.99 10.25 -16.85
CA LEU A 14 16.09 11.18 -16.59
C LEU A 14 15.98 12.44 -17.48
N ALA A 15 15.49 12.29 -18.72
CA ALA A 15 15.23 13.42 -19.60
C ALA A 15 14.08 14.31 -19.10
N LEU A 16 13.08 13.71 -18.45
CA LEU A 16 11.96 14.40 -17.80
C LEU A 16 12.35 15.05 -16.47
N GLY A 17 13.56 14.82 -15.96
CA GLY A 17 14.04 15.40 -14.70
C GLY A 17 13.23 14.95 -13.48
N LEU A 18 12.65 13.75 -13.51
CA LEU A 18 11.81 13.22 -12.42
C LEU A 18 12.64 13.05 -11.16
N ARG A 19 12.09 13.54 -10.05
CA ARG A 19 12.69 13.42 -8.71
C ARG A 19 11.80 12.58 -7.81
N PRO A 20 12.37 11.87 -6.82
CA PRO A 20 11.57 11.12 -5.87
C PRO A 20 10.43 11.96 -5.30
N LEU A 21 9.23 11.36 -5.25
CA LEU A 21 7.98 11.99 -4.81
C LEU A 21 7.37 13.04 -5.76
N ASP A 22 7.92 13.24 -6.96
CA ASP A 22 7.14 13.87 -8.03
C ASP A 22 5.88 13.03 -8.30
N ARG A 23 4.74 13.69 -8.45
CA ARG A 23 3.46 13.02 -8.70
C ARG A 23 3.30 12.82 -10.19
N VAL A 24 2.96 11.60 -10.60
CA VAL A 24 2.76 11.23 -11.99
C VAL A 24 1.34 10.72 -12.19
N GLN A 25 0.70 11.17 -13.25
CA GLN A 25 -0.53 10.56 -13.75
C GLN A 25 -0.17 9.52 -14.80
N ILE A 26 -0.77 8.33 -14.70
CA ILE A 26 -0.44 7.21 -15.57
C ILE A 26 -1.68 6.81 -16.40
N SER A 27 -1.48 6.34 -17.62
CA SER A 27 -2.56 5.87 -18.51
C SER A 27 -2.87 4.37 -18.36
N SER A 28 -2.03 3.61 -17.67
CA SER A 28 -2.18 2.17 -17.55
C SER A 28 -3.43 1.79 -16.75
N THR A 29 -4.45 1.28 -17.45
CA THR A 29 -5.73 0.86 -16.86
C THR A 29 -5.55 -0.30 -15.88
N HIS A 30 -4.60 -1.20 -16.16
CA HIS A 30 -4.25 -2.32 -15.29
C HIS A 30 -3.73 -1.82 -13.93
N GLU A 31 -2.71 -0.97 -13.94
CA GLU A 31 -2.06 -0.45 -12.72
C GLU A 31 -3.02 0.43 -11.88
N ILE A 32 -3.90 1.18 -12.55
CA ILE A 32 -4.95 1.95 -11.87
C ILE A 32 -5.96 1.01 -11.19
N ALA A 33 -6.33 -0.11 -11.83
CA ALA A 33 -7.24 -1.07 -11.22
C ALA A 33 -6.60 -1.79 -10.04
N GLU A 34 -5.36 -2.23 -10.18
CA GLU A 34 -4.59 -2.92 -9.13
C GLU A 34 -4.34 -2.02 -7.92
N SER A 35 -3.91 -0.77 -8.12
CA SER A 35 -3.73 0.19 -7.01
C SER A 35 -5.02 0.43 -6.23
N ARG A 36 -6.18 0.52 -6.91
CA ARG A 36 -7.49 0.64 -6.25
C ARG A 36 -7.86 -0.63 -5.48
N ALA A 37 -7.56 -1.81 -6.02
CA ALA A 37 -7.78 -3.08 -5.32
C ALA A 37 -6.89 -3.17 -4.08
N PHE A 38 -5.60 -2.88 -4.21
CA PHE A 38 -4.62 -2.84 -3.13
C PHE A 38 -5.03 -1.88 -2.01
N ALA A 39 -5.52 -0.69 -2.34
CA ALA A 39 -6.02 0.27 -1.35
C ALA A 39 -7.17 -0.31 -0.52
N ARG A 40 -8.14 -0.99 -1.15
CA ARG A 40 -9.25 -1.65 -0.45
C ARG A 40 -8.77 -2.74 0.50
N TYR A 41 -7.75 -3.49 0.14
CA TYR A 41 -7.17 -4.53 1.00
C TYR A 41 -6.42 -3.99 2.22
N ASN A 42 -5.96 -2.74 2.17
CA ASN A 42 -5.19 -2.09 3.24
C ASN A 42 -6.03 -1.08 4.05
N ASP A 43 -7.36 -1.23 4.06
CA ASP A 43 -8.32 -0.34 4.72
C ASP A 43 -8.18 1.14 4.30
N VAL A 44 -7.74 1.36 3.06
CA VAL A 44 -7.60 2.68 2.48
C VAL A 44 -8.86 2.99 1.68
N ASN A 45 -9.77 3.76 2.27
CA ASN A 45 -11.11 4.05 1.73
C ASN A 45 -11.12 4.61 0.30
N GLN A 46 -10.11 5.42 -0.07
CA GLN A 46 -10.00 6.01 -1.41
C GLN A 46 -8.53 6.14 -1.82
N GLU A 47 -8.18 5.58 -2.98
CA GLU A 47 -6.89 5.82 -3.62
C GLU A 47 -6.90 7.16 -4.36
N LEU A 48 -5.83 7.94 -4.24
CA LEU A 48 -5.74 9.23 -4.94
C LEU A 48 -5.38 8.99 -6.42
N PRO A 49 -5.80 9.86 -7.35
CA PRO A 49 -5.69 9.61 -8.80
C PRO A 49 -4.30 9.98 -9.36
N PHE A 50 -3.24 9.64 -8.64
CA PHE A 50 -1.86 9.84 -9.06
C PHE A 50 -0.96 8.82 -8.38
N PHE A 51 0.25 8.66 -8.90
CA PHE A 51 1.31 7.87 -8.31
C PHE A 51 2.48 8.79 -7.96
N TYR A 52 3.38 8.34 -7.11
CA TYR A 52 4.65 9.00 -6.85
C TYR A 52 5.74 8.28 -7.62
N PHE A 53 6.55 9.03 -8.36
CA PHE A 53 7.80 8.53 -8.90
C PHE A 53 8.74 8.15 -7.74
N GLN A 54 9.44 7.02 -7.89
CA GLN A 54 10.39 6.52 -6.90
C GLN A 54 11.80 6.55 -7.46
N ARG A 55 12.04 5.85 -8.57
CA ARG A 55 13.35 5.73 -9.23
C ARG A 55 13.21 5.10 -10.62
N VAL A 56 14.33 5.08 -11.35
CA VAL A 56 14.45 4.37 -12.64
C VAL A 56 15.03 2.97 -12.39
N ILE A 57 14.43 1.95 -13.00
CA ILE A 57 14.95 0.57 -13.00
C ILE A 57 15.05 0.08 -14.44
N GLY A 58 16.28 0.03 -14.96
CA GLY A 58 16.50 -0.24 -16.38
C GLY A 58 15.82 0.83 -17.24
N ASP A 59 14.94 0.40 -18.14
CA ASP A 59 14.16 1.30 -19.02
C ASP A 59 12.77 1.64 -18.46
N GLN A 60 12.43 1.13 -17.28
CA GLN A 60 11.15 1.35 -16.61
C GLN A 60 11.27 2.32 -15.45
N ILE A 61 10.13 2.85 -15.01
CA ILE A 61 10.04 3.68 -13.81
C ILE A 61 9.30 2.95 -12.71
N GLU A 62 9.88 2.94 -11.52
CA GLU A 62 9.17 2.51 -10.31
C GLU A 62 8.30 3.65 -9.82
N VAL A 63 7.01 3.36 -9.72
CA VAL A 63 6.00 4.27 -9.19
C VAL A 63 5.28 3.62 -8.01
N ARG A 64 4.75 4.46 -7.11
CA ARG A 64 3.92 4.00 -6.00
C ARG A 64 2.65 4.79 -5.85
N SER A 65 1.53 4.10 -5.67
CA SER A 65 0.28 4.75 -5.30
C SER A 65 0.38 5.38 -3.91
N PRO A 66 -0.46 6.37 -3.57
CA PRO A 66 -0.54 6.93 -2.23
C PRO A 66 -0.77 5.88 -1.13
N GLY A 67 -1.53 4.82 -1.41
CA GLY A 67 -1.73 3.66 -0.53
C GLY A 67 -0.54 2.69 -0.46
N GLY A 68 0.50 2.90 -1.28
CA GLY A 68 1.74 2.13 -1.26
C GLY A 68 1.81 0.95 -2.23
N TYR A 69 0.83 0.80 -3.15
CA TYR A 69 0.93 -0.15 -4.25
C TYR A 69 2.12 0.23 -5.15
N ALA A 70 3.00 -0.71 -5.44
CA ALA A 70 4.20 -0.47 -6.24
C ALA A 70 4.09 -1.12 -7.61
N ALA A 71 4.53 -0.42 -8.64
CA ALA A 71 4.50 -0.88 -10.02
C ALA A 71 5.75 -0.43 -10.79
N LEU A 72 6.12 -1.20 -11.81
CA LEU A 72 7.08 -0.80 -12.83
C LEU A 72 6.31 -0.51 -14.11
N ILE A 73 6.34 0.74 -14.56
CA ILE A 73 5.61 1.16 -15.76
C ILE A 73 6.55 1.66 -16.83
N SER A 74 6.06 1.67 -18.07
CA SER A 74 6.77 2.30 -19.17
C SER A 74 6.78 3.82 -18.95
N PRO A 75 7.88 4.52 -19.24
CA PRO A 75 7.89 5.98 -19.28
C PRO A 75 6.83 6.57 -20.24
N HIS A 76 6.42 5.81 -21.26
CA HIS A 76 5.37 6.21 -22.20
C HIS A 76 3.96 6.19 -21.61
N ASP A 77 3.77 5.53 -20.46
CA ASP A 77 2.48 5.49 -19.77
C ASP A 77 2.26 6.74 -18.89
N ILE A 78 3.24 7.66 -18.79
CA ILE A 78 3.09 8.90 -18.04
C ILE A 78 2.32 9.92 -18.89
N CYS A 79 1.19 10.40 -18.37
CA CYS A 79 0.37 11.44 -19.00
C CYS A 79 0.72 12.85 -18.54
N ASP A 80 1.03 12.99 -17.25
CA ASP A 80 1.28 14.29 -16.62
C ASP A 80 2.24 14.13 -15.42
N VAL A 81 2.98 15.19 -15.13
CA VAL A 81 3.95 15.25 -14.04
C VAL A 81 3.71 16.53 -13.24
N ILE A 82 3.40 16.36 -11.96
CA ILE A 82 3.24 17.45 -11.00
C ILE A 82 4.44 17.39 -10.05
N PRO A 83 5.32 18.41 -10.07
CA PRO A 83 6.47 18.46 -9.17
C PRO A 83 6.07 18.27 -7.70
N GLY A 84 6.79 17.37 -7.04
CA GLY A 84 6.72 17.09 -5.62
C GLY A 84 7.83 17.80 -4.86
N THR A 85 7.87 17.53 -3.57
CA THR A 85 8.95 17.96 -2.68
C THR A 85 9.75 16.72 -2.30
N THR A 86 11.01 16.68 -2.71
CA THR A 86 11.94 15.65 -2.26
C THR A 86 12.14 15.78 -0.75
N ILE A 87 12.28 14.65 -0.08
CA ILE A 87 12.54 14.61 1.37
C ILE A 87 13.92 14.01 1.56
N GLU A 88 14.91 14.88 1.74
CA GLU A 88 16.27 14.49 2.07
C GLU A 88 16.43 14.22 3.56
N VAL A 89 17.19 13.18 3.88
CA VAL A 89 17.42 12.69 5.25
C VAL A 89 18.84 12.16 5.40
N GLN A 90 19.30 12.06 6.64
CA GLN A 90 20.47 11.26 7.00
C GLN A 90 20.02 9.86 7.39
N ALA A 91 20.50 8.85 6.69
CA ALA A 91 20.08 7.46 6.82
C ALA A 91 21.28 6.55 7.06
N MET A 92 21.13 5.51 7.89
CA MET A 92 22.21 4.56 8.17
C MET A 92 22.26 3.50 7.06
N PRO A 93 23.39 3.36 6.33
CA PRO A 93 23.57 2.29 5.34
C PRO A 93 23.51 0.90 5.97
N SER A 94 23.19 -0.12 5.17
CA SER A 94 23.03 -1.49 5.64
C SER A 94 24.34 -2.05 6.22
N GLU A 95 25.49 -1.80 5.59
CA GLU A 95 26.78 -2.30 6.11
C GLU A 95 27.14 -1.69 7.47
N ILE A 96 26.90 -0.38 7.65
CA ILE A 96 27.14 0.30 8.92
C ILE A 96 26.21 -0.26 10.01
N LEU A 97 24.94 -0.51 9.69
CA LEU A 97 24.02 -1.13 10.64
C LEU A 97 24.51 -2.52 11.08
N ILE A 98 24.97 -3.35 10.14
CA ILE A 98 25.50 -4.68 10.43
C ILE A 98 26.75 -4.59 11.32
N GLN A 99 27.70 -3.71 11.01
CA GLN A 99 28.89 -3.49 11.82
C GLN A 99 28.51 -3.07 13.25
N ARG A 100 27.52 -2.18 13.38
CA ARG A 100 27.03 -1.74 14.69
C ARG A 100 26.37 -2.85 15.50
N GLN A 101 25.70 -3.80 14.84
CA GLN A 101 25.12 -4.96 15.52
C GLN A 101 26.18 -5.88 16.13
N GLN A 102 27.41 -5.87 15.60
CA GLN A 102 28.55 -6.63 16.11
C GLN A 102 29.26 -5.96 17.29
N LEU A 103 28.93 -4.70 17.60
CA LEU A 103 29.52 -3.98 18.74
C LEU A 103 29.02 -4.54 20.09
N SER A 104 29.84 -4.32 21.13
CA SER A 104 29.44 -4.63 22.51
C SER A 104 28.15 -3.89 22.89
N VAL A 105 27.40 -4.44 23.85
CA VAL A 105 26.15 -3.82 24.34
C VAL A 105 26.40 -2.38 24.80
N LEU A 106 27.51 -2.13 25.49
CA LEU A 106 27.88 -0.80 25.98
C LEU A 106 28.11 0.18 24.83
N ALA A 107 28.85 -0.22 23.78
CA ALA A 107 29.09 0.61 22.61
C ALA A 107 27.82 0.86 21.77
N ARG A 108 26.89 -0.10 21.73
CA ARG A 108 25.58 0.11 21.07
C ARG A 108 24.72 1.13 21.81
N ASN A 109 24.76 1.13 23.14
CA ASN A 109 23.98 2.04 23.98
C ASN A 109 24.43 3.50 23.89
N SER A 110 25.71 3.75 23.54
CA SER A 110 26.24 5.10 23.30
C SER A 110 25.61 5.82 22.11
N GLY A 111 24.79 5.13 21.31
CA GLY A 111 24.17 5.68 20.10
C GLY A 111 25.13 5.73 18.90
N PRO A 112 24.60 5.88 17.67
CA PRO A 112 25.42 6.14 16.50
C PRO A 112 25.85 7.60 16.42
N GLY A 113 27.11 7.85 16.08
CA GLY A 113 27.59 9.18 15.73
C GLY A 113 27.12 9.59 14.31
N PRO A 114 27.28 10.88 13.95
CA PRO A 114 26.85 11.39 12.64
C PRO A 114 27.57 10.71 11.46
N GLU A 115 28.79 10.23 11.64
CA GLU A 115 29.57 9.49 10.65
C GLU A 115 28.95 8.14 10.25
N CYS A 116 28.01 7.62 11.05
CA CYS A 116 27.28 6.39 10.74
C CYS A 116 26.16 6.60 9.71
N PHE A 117 25.91 7.83 9.28
CA PHE A 117 24.80 8.18 8.40
C PHE A 117 25.28 8.80 7.09
N ALA A 118 24.52 8.56 6.03
CA ALA A 118 24.73 9.09 4.70
C ALA A 118 23.46 9.77 4.17
N PRO A 119 23.58 10.76 3.27
CA PRO A 119 22.43 11.45 2.72
C PRO A 119 21.61 10.53 1.79
N ALA A 120 20.30 10.62 1.91
CA ALA A 120 19.34 9.82 1.14
C ALA A 120 18.02 10.57 0.89
N HIS A 121 17.26 10.13 -0.10
CA HIS A 121 15.88 10.54 -0.33
C HIS A 121 14.90 9.52 0.27
N VAL A 122 13.87 9.99 0.96
CA VAL A 122 12.73 9.15 1.36
C VAL A 122 11.90 8.84 0.12
N LEU A 123 11.66 7.56 -0.12
CA LEU A 123 10.82 7.08 -1.22
C LEU A 123 9.38 6.84 -0.76
N HIS A 124 9.21 6.20 0.40
CA HIS A 124 7.90 5.92 0.99
C HIS A 124 8.00 5.59 2.47
N ALA A 125 6.84 5.55 3.12
CA ALA A 125 6.70 5.10 4.50
C ALA A 125 5.76 3.89 4.61
N SER A 126 6.01 3.04 5.60
CA SER A 126 5.15 1.94 6.01
C SER A 126 4.75 2.16 7.46
N ARG A 127 3.44 2.22 7.71
CA ARG A 127 2.90 2.32 9.07
C ARG A 127 2.74 0.93 9.66
N THR A 128 3.47 0.65 10.73
CA THR A 128 3.36 -0.58 11.51
C THR A 128 1.98 -0.69 12.19
N SER A 129 1.63 -1.89 12.65
CA SER A 129 0.41 -2.12 13.45
C SER A 129 0.36 -1.32 14.75
N ARG A 130 1.50 -0.93 15.30
CA ARG A 130 1.61 -0.05 16.49
C ARG A 130 1.51 1.44 16.15
N GLY A 131 1.25 1.77 14.89
CA GLY A 131 1.12 3.15 14.41
C GLY A 131 2.45 3.87 14.18
N LEU A 132 3.60 3.22 14.40
CA LEU A 132 4.93 3.76 14.11
C LEU A 132 5.24 3.70 12.62
N PHE A 133 6.02 4.66 12.12
CA PHE A 133 6.48 4.67 10.73
C PHE A 133 7.86 4.01 10.57
N GLU A 134 7.97 3.23 9.51
CA GLU A 134 9.22 2.73 8.93
C GLU A 134 9.42 3.47 7.60
N PHE A 135 10.60 4.07 7.41
CA PHE A 135 10.92 4.84 6.20
C PHE A 135 11.84 4.06 5.29
N TYR A 136 11.52 4.08 4.01
CA TYR A 136 12.32 3.47 2.97
C TYR A 136 12.98 4.55 2.14
N VAL A 137 14.28 4.40 1.95
CA VAL A 137 15.13 5.43 1.37
C VAL A 137 15.90 4.92 0.17
N TRP A 138 16.42 5.89 -0.60
CA TRP A 138 17.38 5.71 -1.67
C TRP A 138 18.54 6.67 -1.43
N PHE A 139 19.74 6.14 -1.24
CA PHE A 139 20.93 6.93 -0.95
C PHE A 139 21.32 7.79 -2.15
N LEU A 140 21.89 8.97 -1.88
CA LEU A 140 22.46 9.82 -2.94
C LEU A 140 23.72 9.19 -3.54
N ASP A 141 24.49 8.48 -2.73
CA ASP A 141 25.60 7.66 -3.20
C ASP A 141 25.07 6.34 -3.80
N PRO A 142 25.23 6.10 -5.12
CA PRO A 142 24.78 4.88 -5.76
C PRO A 142 25.43 3.60 -5.19
N ALA A 143 26.63 3.70 -4.61
CA ALA A 143 27.33 2.53 -4.05
C ALA A 143 26.64 1.96 -2.81
N LEU A 144 25.84 2.77 -2.10
CA LEU A 144 25.09 2.37 -0.90
C LEU A 144 23.72 1.79 -1.22
N ASN A 145 23.33 1.77 -2.50
CA ASN A 145 22.01 1.30 -2.93
C ASN A 145 22.06 -0.12 -3.47
N GLU A 146 21.13 -0.95 -2.99
CA GLU A 146 20.90 -2.30 -3.50
C GLU A 146 19.75 -2.34 -4.51
N LYS A 147 19.33 -3.54 -4.93
CA LYS A 147 18.20 -3.72 -5.86
C LYS A 147 16.90 -3.09 -5.34
N ASN A 148 16.67 -3.09 -4.03
CA ASN A 148 15.41 -2.61 -3.42
C ASN A 148 15.67 -1.41 -2.50
N PRO A 149 14.67 -0.52 -2.31
CA PRO A 149 14.77 0.54 -1.32
C PRO A 149 15.07 -0.01 0.07
N TRP A 150 15.99 0.65 0.77
CA TRP A 150 16.44 0.21 2.08
C TRP A 150 15.55 0.81 3.18
N MET A 151 15.12 -0.01 4.13
CA MET A 151 14.44 0.47 5.33
C MET A 151 15.49 0.96 6.33
N ALA A 152 15.91 2.21 6.20
CA ALA A 152 17.06 2.73 6.92
C ALA A 152 16.69 3.24 8.33
N PRO A 153 17.50 2.92 9.36
CA PRO A 153 17.49 3.67 10.60
C PRO A 153 17.82 5.15 10.33
N LEU A 154 17.01 6.04 10.91
CA LEU A 154 17.19 7.49 10.84
C LEU A 154 17.54 8.03 12.23
N PRO A 155 18.31 9.13 12.33
CA PRO A 155 18.44 9.89 13.57
C PRO A 155 17.05 10.27 14.12
N THR A 156 16.91 10.29 15.44
CA THR A 156 15.60 10.54 16.09
C THR A 156 14.97 11.88 15.68
N ALA A 157 15.78 12.92 15.50
CA ALA A 157 15.32 14.24 15.06
C ALA A 157 14.75 14.20 13.64
N GLU A 158 15.47 13.56 12.70
CA GLU A 158 15.02 13.35 11.32
C GLU A 158 13.73 12.54 11.26
N ARG A 159 13.69 11.44 12.00
CA ARG A 159 12.48 10.59 12.08
C ARG A 159 11.26 11.41 12.49
N ARG A 160 11.34 12.19 13.58
CA ARG A 160 10.22 13.02 14.06
C ARG A 160 9.80 14.07 13.04
N ARG A 161 10.76 14.68 12.35
CA ARG A 161 10.50 15.66 11.28
C ARG A 161 9.69 15.06 10.14
N ILE A 162 10.07 13.86 9.69
CA ILE A 162 9.41 13.19 8.56
C ILE A 162 8.06 12.60 8.98
N GLU A 163 7.94 12.06 10.19
CA GLU A 163 6.68 11.55 10.73
C GLU A 163 5.57 12.62 10.72
N ALA A 164 5.91 13.90 10.93
CA ALA A 164 4.95 15.00 10.88
C ALA A 164 4.34 15.21 9.47
N VAL A 165 5.08 14.86 8.42
CA VAL A 165 4.69 15.01 7.01
C VAL A 165 4.35 13.68 6.33
N ALA A 166 4.48 12.54 7.03
CA ALA A 166 4.20 11.19 6.54
C ALA A 166 2.70 10.95 6.31
N ARG A 167 2.18 11.54 5.24
CA ARG A 167 0.79 11.47 4.81
C ARG A 167 0.73 11.09 3.34
N ARG A 168 -0.34 10.39 2.96
CA ARG A 168 -0.60 9.91 1.58
C ARG A 168 -0.60 11.03 0.52
N THR A 169 -0.79 12.28 0.93
CA THR A 169 -0.76 13.47 0.06
C THR A 169 0.64 14.03 -0.18
N HIS A 170 1.64 13.60 0.59
CA HIS A 170 3.04 14.03 0.47
C HIS A 170 3.98 12.90 0.06
N MET A 171 3.65 11.65 0.38
CA MET A 171 4.41 10.47 -0.01
C MET A 171 3.52 9.22 -0.02
N PRO A 172 3.95 8.11 -0.63
CA PRO A 172 3.29 6.82 -0.43
C PRO A 172 3.36 6.41 1.03
N VAL A 173 2.21 6.08 1.61
CA VAL A 173 2.11 5.54 2.97
C VAL A 173 1.29 4.26 2.92
N SER A 174 1.97 3.13 3.05
CA SER A 174 1.32 1.83 3.23
C SER A 174 0.98 1.59 4.70
N SER A 175 -0.06 0.80 4.95
CA SER A 175 -0.40 0.33 6.29
C SER A 175 -0.12 -1.16 6.40
N ARG A 176 0.60 -1.58 7.43
CA ARG A 176 0.68 -2.97 7.89
C ARG A 176 -0.36 -3.26 8.98
N ALA A 177 -1.44 -2.46 9.05
CA ALA A 177 -2.58 -2.81 9.87
C ALA A 177 -3.17 -4.12 9.33
N SER A 178 -2.70 -5.23 9.90
CA SER A 178 -3.23 -6.58 9.83
C SER A 178 -4.22 -6.86 8.70
N ALA A 179 -3.74 -6.97 7.47
CA ALA A 179 -4.38 -7.87 6.53
C ALA A 179 -4.01 -9.31 6.92
N SER A 180 -4.55 -9.79 8.05
CA SER A 180 -4.68 -11.22 8.34
C SER A 180 -5.80 -11.83 7.48
N HIS A 181 -5.99 -11.33 6.26
CA HIS A 181 -7.03 -11.80 5.36
C HIS A 181 -6.33 -12.73 4.39
N SER A 182 -6.43 -14.04 4.66
CA SER A 182 -6.13 -15.05 3.66
C SER A 182 -6.89 -14.73 2.36
N ALA A 183 -6.35 -15.13 1.20
CA ALA A 183 -7.03 -14.97 -0.09
C ALA A 183 -8.47 -15.52 -0.09
N ASP A 184 -8.75 -16.47 0.81
CA ASP A 184 -10.07 -17.04 1.04
C ASP A 184 -11.02 -16.10 1.77
N HIS A 185 -10.53 -15.16 2.58
CA HIS A 185 -11.39 -14.28 3.37
C HIS A 185 -12.20 -13.31 2.49
N GLY A 186 -11.66 -12.87 1.34
CA GLY A 186 -12.41 -12.07 0.36
C GLY A 186 -13.50 -12.89 -0.34
N ARG A 187 -13.20 -14.15 -0.67
CA ARG A 187 -14.16 -15.11 -1.25
C ARG A 187 -15.23 -15.50 -0.25
N GLU A 188 -14.85 -15.74 1.00
CA GLU A 188 -15.74 -16.13 2.08
C GLU A 188 -16.62 -14.96 2.52
N HIS A 189 -16.09 -13.74 2.55
CA HIS A 189 -16.88 -12.54 2.80
C HIS A 189 -17.88 -12.27 1.66
N ALA A 190 -17.46 -12.41 0.39
CA ALA A 190 -18.37 -12.32 -0.75
C ALA A 190 -19.45 -13.41 -0.72
N ARG A 191 -19.07 -14.65 -0.37
CA ARG A 191 -19.99 -15.78 -0.20
C ARG A 191 -20.98 -15.56 0.95
N ALA A 192 -20.50 -15.08 2.10
CA ALA A 192 -21.33 -14.76 3.26
C ALA A 192 -22.30 -13.62 2.95
N HIS A 193 -21.84 -12.60 2.21
CA HIS A 193 -22.69 -11.50 1.74
C HIS A 193 -23.79 -12.00 0.80
N ALA A 194 -23.44 -12.80 -0.22
CA ALA A 194 -24.40 -13.37 -1.16
C ALA A 194 -25.41 -14.29 -0.45
N ALA A 195 -24.94 -15.15 0.45
CA ALA A 195 -25.80 -16.01 1.26
C ALA A 195 -26.75 -15.19 2.14
N ARG A 196 -26.29 -14.04 2.67
CA ARG A 196 -27.11 -13.14 3.49
C ARG A 196 -28.19 -12.45 2.67
N VAL A 197 -27.84 -11.90 1.50
CA VAL A 197 -28.80 -11.27 0.58
C VAL A 197 -29.86 -12.28 0.13
N ALA A 198 -29.44 -13.49 -0.27
CA ALA A 198 -30.35 -14.57 -0.64
C ALA A 198 -31.31 -14.95 0.51
N SER A 199 -30.77 -15.08 1.73
CA SER A 199 -31.58 -15.39 2.92
C SER A 199 -32.63 -14.31 3.21
N LEU A 200 -32.24 -13.04 3.13
CA LEU A 200 -33.16 -11.91 3.32
C LEU A 200 -34.22 -11.86 2.21
N PHE A 201 -33.83 -12.13 0.96
CA PHE A 201 -34.74 -12.17 -0.19
C PHE A 201 -35.80 -13.27 -0.02
N ILE A 202 -35.38 -14.50 0.29
CA ILE A 202 -36.27 -15.64 0.50
C ILE A 202 -37.25 -15.34 1.65
N ASN A 203 -36.77 -14.79 2.77
CA ASN A 203 -37.63 -14.45 3.89
C ASN A 203 -38.62 -13.31 3.56
N ALA A 204 -38.19 -12.30 2.81
CA ALA A 204 -39.07 -11.24 2.33
C ALA A 204 -40.17 -11.77 1.40
N ALA A 205 -39.80 -12.64 0.46
CA ALA A 205 -40.74 -13.30 -0.45
C ALA A 205 -41.74 -14.19 0.30
N ARG A 206 -41.25 -15.02 1.24
CA ARG A 206 -42.12 -15.88 2.09
C ARG A 206 -43.08 -15.08 2.96
N SER A 207 -42.67 -13.89 3.40
CA SER A 207 -43.49 -13.03 4.27
C SER A 207 -44.40 -12.07 3.48
N GLY A 208 -44.50 -12.22 2.15
CA GLY A 208 -45.34 -11.38 1.30
C GLY A 208 -44.86 -9.92 1.15
N ARG A 209 -43.60 -9.62 1.50
CA ARG A 209 -43.02 -8.27 1.41
C ARG A 209 -42.40 -8.04 0.04
N SER A 210 -43.24 -7.88 -0.99
CA SER A 210 -42.86 -7.77 -2.39
C SER A 210 -41.86 -6.62 -2.67
N GLU A 211 -42.02 -5.47 -2.03
CA GLU A 211 -41.11 -4.33 -2.17
C GLU A 211 -39.69 -4.63 -1.66
N HIS A 212 -39.56 -5.32 -0.52
CA HIS A 212 -38.26 -5.69 0.03
C HIS A 212 -37.57 -6.76 -0.83
N ALA A 213 -38.34 -7.73 -1.36
CA ALA A 213 -37.80 -8.73 -2.27
C ALA A 213 -37.30 -8.09 -3.58
N SER A 214 -38.05 -7.14 -4.15
CA SER A 214 -37.64 -6.40 -5.34
C SER A 214 -36.36 -5.57 -5.10
N GLN A 215 -36.28 -4.87 -3.96
CA GLN A 215 -35.08 -4.13 -3.59
C GLN A 215 -33.86 -5.05 -3.42
N LEU A 216 -34.01 -6.18 -2.73
CA LEU A 216 -32.93 -7.16 -2.52
C LEU A 216 -32.46 -7.82 -3.82
N ALA A 217 -33.36 -8.06 -4.78
CA ALA A 217 -33.02 -8.58 -6.10
C ALA A 217 -32.16 -7.62 -6.95
N SER A 218 -32.17 -6.33 -6.62
CA SER A 218 -31.37 -5.30 -7.31
C SER A 218 -30.04 -4.96 -6.64
N VAL A 219 -29.69 -5.64 -5.53
CA VAL A 219 -28.50 -5.31 -4.71
C VAL A 219 -27.17 -5.53 -5.46
N ASP A 220 -27.10 -6.43 -6.45
CA ASP A 220 -25.88 -6.58 -7.26
C ASP A 220 -25.55 -5.33 -8.11
N VAL A 221 -26.53 -4.44 -8.33
CA VAL A 221 -26.35 -3.20 -9.11
C VAL A 221 -25.88 -2.03 -8.23
N ARG A 222 -25.99 -2.13 -6.89
CA ARG A 222 -25.58 -1.07 -5.95
C ARG A 222 -24.77 -1.70 -4.83
N GLN A 223 -23.49 -1.34 -4.69
CA GLN A 223 -22.63 -1.80 -3.60
C GLN A 223 -23.17 -1.31 -2.23
N VAL A 224 -24.06 -2.07 -1.60
CA VAL A 224 -24.62 -1.78 -0.27
C VAL A 224 -23.87 -2.60 0.77
N SER A 225 -23.43 -1.96 1.86
CA SER A 225 -22.72 -2.65 2.95
C SER A 225 -23.63 -3.52 3.82
N LEU A 226 -23.07 -4.56 4.48
CA LEU A 226 -23.80 -5.44 5.41
C LEU A 226 -24.50 -4.68 6.54
N ALA A 227 -23.85 -3.65 7.09
CA ALA A 227 -24.44 -2.81 8.14
C ALA A 227 -25.68 -2.06 7.64
N SER A 228 -25.67 -1.61 6.39
CA SER A 228 -26.82 -0.96 5.75
C SER A 228 -27.94 -1.96 5.45
N LEU A 229 -27.61 -3.18 5.01
CA LEU A 229 -28.60 -4.25 4.81
C LEU A 229 -29.30 -4.64 6.12
N ASN A 230 -28.56 -4.83 7.21
CA ASN A 230 -29.14 -5.16 8.52
C ASN A 230 -30.02 -4.03 9.06
N ARG A 231 -29.64 -2.77 8.84
CA ARG A 231 -30.45 -1.61 9.25
C ARG A 231 -31.75 -1.50 8.45
N ARG A 232 -31.72 -1.81 7.15
CA ARG A 232 -32.86 -1.65 6.24
C ARG A 232 -33.85 -2.81 6.27
N PHE A 233 -33.35 -4.04 6.42
CA PHE A 233 -34.17 -5.24 6.26
C PHE A 233 -34.27 -6.10 7.53
N GLY A 234 -33.65 -5.65 8.62
CA GLY A 234 -33.67 -6.29 9.94
C GLY A 234 -32.57 -7.33 10.14
N ALA A 235 -32.23 -7.59 11.40
CA ALA A 235 -31.38 -8.71 11.78
C ALA A 235 -32.24 -9.97 11.89
N LEU A 236 -31.91 -11.03 11.12
CA LEU A 236 -32.43 -12.37 11.44
C LEU A 236 -31.93 -12.78 12.83
N PRO A 237 -32.76 -13.46 13.64
CA PRO A 237 -32.26 -14.13 14.84
C PRO A 237 -31.14 -15.11 14.46
N PRO A 238 -30.19 -15.40 15.38
CA PRO A 238 -29.12 -16.35 15.11
C PRO A 238 -29.70 -17.69 14.68
N PRO A 239 -29.00 -18.45 13.82
CA PRO A 239 -29.49 -19.76 13.38
C PRO A 239 -29.73 -20.64 14.61
N CYS A 240 -30.93 -21.23 14.68
CA CYS A 240 -31.26 -22.25 15.68
C CYS A 240 -30.10 -23.25 15.74
N GLN A 241 -29.56 -23.47 16.95
CA GLN A 241 -28.68 -24.59 17.19
C GLN A 241 -29.49 -25.84 16.88
N VAL A 242 -29.11 -26.56 15.83
CA VAL A 242 -29.65 -27.88 15.54
C VAL A 242 -29.19 -28.78 16.68
N GLU A 243 -30.09 -29.07 17.61
CA GLU A 243 -29.87 -30.10 18.62
C GLU A 243 -29.47 -31.38 17.91
N ARG A 244 -28.25 -31.86 18.19
CA ARG A 244 -27.81 -33.16 17.69
C ARG A 244 -28.70 -34.21 18.35
N PRO A 245 -29.35 -35.11 17.59
CA PRO A 245 -30.10 -36.20 18.20
C PRO A 245 -29.12 -37.07 18.99
N SER A 246 -29.39 -37.24 20.28
CA SER A 246 -28.74 -38.21 21.15
C SER A 246 -29.01 -39.61 20.60
N MET A 247 -27.98 -40.30 20.14
CA MET A 247 -28.07 -41.71 19.78
C MET A 247 -28.25 -42.54 21.07
N PRO A 248 -29.22 -43.47 21.13
CA PRO A 248 -29.33 -44.40 22.25
C PRO A 248 -28.18 -45.42 22.20
N GLY A 249 -27.68 -45.79 23.38
CA GLY A 249 -26.72 -46.87 23.58
C GLY A 249 -27.37 -48.25 23.61
#